data_AF-A0A6B0ZA04-F1
#
_entry.id   AF-A0A6B0ZA04-F1
#
_cell.length_a   1.000
_cell.length_b   1.000
_cell.length_c   1.000
_cell.angle_alpha   90.00
_cell.angle_beta   90.00
_cell.angle_gamma   90.00
#
_symmetry.space_group_name_H-M   'P 1'
#
loop_
_entity.id
_entity.type
_entity.pdbx_description
1 polymer ?
#
loop_
_entity_poly.entity_id
_entity_poly.type
_entity_poly.pdbx_seq_one_letter_code
_entity_poly.pdbx_strand_id
1 'polypeptide(L)'
;MADTRAANARQSFWRRYYRPPFIGVIAFFAVLLALPLAHSFVILVRDLIGYENAGGLFIGVGAVAAALLLIGIKRNDEVSGTLLGFAAGMLIWIGWASYSFKFNEVSLNLPMPEVGPGVKWPAHLLYIQGSFGICVATLLFFVFNKNTRCNAFYWIQKKGRLNLGEREPGQGRNICRITFLETLYVTWFFYGASLFLGDARFLGYGHPVTYGIAAVLAVWGCWLLWRLMKFTRVMAAIRYAIPTKAVFWVPFGELAPRYGFYDEVWLKPLEYSAAMWTVLVVFVVVFLATGFLPQRRQH
;
A
#
# COMPACT_ATOMS: atom_id res chain seq x y z
N MET A 1 -6.46 1.16 45.80
CA MET A 1 -6.02 -0.25 45.65
C MET A 1 -6.89 -1.07 44.67
N ALA A 2 -8.21 -0.87 44.63
CA ALA A 2 -9.08 -1.54 43.64
C ALA A 2 -8.78 -1.10 42.18
N ASP A 3 -8.50 0.20 42.00
CA ASP A 3 -8.23 0.79 40.68
C ASP A 3 -6.91 0.30 40.04
N THR A 4 -5.88 0.09 40.85
CA THR A 4 -4.59 -0.48 40.42
C THR A 4 -4.71 -1.97 40.05
N ARG A 5 -5.60 -2.74 40.70
CA ARG A 5 -5.85 -4.14 40.33
C ARG A 5 -6.64 -4.26 39.03
N ALA A 6 -7.63 -3.39 38.81
CA ALA A 6 -8.38 -3.33 37.55
C ALA A 6 -7.47 -2.89 36.38
N ALA A 7 -6.62 -1.88 36.58
CA ALA A 7 -5.63 -1.46 35.58
C ALA A 7 -4.61 -2.56 35.26
N ASN A 8 -4.13 -3.29 36.27
CA ASN A 8 -3.21 -4.41 36.09
C ASN A 8 -3.87 -5.64 35.42
N ALA A 9 -5.15 -5.92 35.73
CA ALA A 9 -5.91 -6.98 35.05
C ALA A 9 -6.18 -6.63 33.58
N ARG A 10 -6.49 -5.36 33.28
CA ARG A 10 -6.64 -4.85 31.91
C ARG A 10 -5.32 -4.95 31.14
N GLN A 11 -4.19 -4.55 31.74
CA GLN A 11 -2.85 -4.72 31.15
C GLN A 11 -2.48 -6.19 30.92
N SER A 12 -2.87 -7.10 31.82
CA SER A 12 -2.66 -8.54 31.74
C SER A 12 -3.42 -9.19 30.57
N PHE A 13 -4.71 -8.86 30.42
CA PHE A 13 -5.55 -9.35 29.33
C PHE A 13 -5.01 -8.93 27.96
N TRP A 14 -4.68 -7.65 27.82
CA TRP A 14 -4.10 -7.09 26.61
C TRP A 14 -2.72 -7.70 26.29
N ARG A 15 -1.85 -7.95 27.28
CA ARG A 15 -0.54 -8.60 27.09
C ARG A 15 -0.60 -10.03 26.53
N ARG A 16 -1.73 -10.74 26.64
CA ARG A 16 -1.90 -12.11 26.12
C ARG A 16 -2.24 -12.12 24.63
N TYR A 17 -3.04 -11.17 24.17
CA TYR A 17 -3.36 -10.99 22.75
C TYR A 17 -2.30 -10.15 22.00
N TYR A 18 -1.50 -9.33 22.70
CA TYR A 18 -0.42 -8.53 22.11
C TYR A 18 0.94 -9.23 22.10
N ARG A 19 0.99 -10.38 21.43
CA ARG A 19 2.21 -11.11 21.11
C ARG A 19 2.15 -11.60 19.66
N PRO A 20 3.29 -11.95 19.05
CA PRO A 20 3.30 -12.83 17.88
C PRO A 20 2.35 -14.01 18.13
N PRO A 21 1.44 -14.35 17.19
CA PRO A 21 1.33 -13.85 15.82
C PRO A 21 0.38 -12.65 15.60
N PHE A 22 -0.42 -12.26 16.58
CA PHE A 22 -1.54 -11.31 16.39
C PHE A 22 -1.13 -9.92 15.90
N ILE A 23 0.04 -9.42 16.33
CA ILE A 23 0.56 -8.11 15.88
C ILE A 23 0.78 -8.11 14.36
N GLY A 24 1.35 -9.20 13.83
CA GLY A 24 1.57 -9.34 12.39
C GLY A 24 0.26 -9.44 11.61
N VAL A 25 -0.73 -10.20 12.14
CA VAL A 25 -2.08 -10.29 11.56
C VAL A 25 -2.74 -8.92 11.47
N ILE A 26 -2.79 -8.21 12.60
CA ILE A 26 -3.40 -6.87 12.69
C ILE A 26 -2.73 -5.91 11.71
N ALA A 27 -1.39 -5.87 11.68
CA ALA A 27 -0.65 -5.01 10.77
C ALA A 27 -0.88 -5.37 9.30
N PHE A 28 -0.95 -6.66 8.97
CA PHE A 28 -1.21 -7.11 7.60
C PHE A 28 -2.62 -6.68 7.15
N PHE A 29 -3.65 -6.99 7.92
CA PHE A 29 -5.03 -6.63 7.56
C PHE A 29 -5.27 -5.11 7.57
N ALA A 30 -4.63 -4.37 8.49
CA ALA A 30 -4.69 -2.90 8.49
C ALA A 30 -4.23 -2.30 7.16
N VAL A 31 -3.26 -2.93 6.51
CA VAL A 31 -2.69 -2.44 5.24
C VAL A 31 -3.36 -3.10 4.03
N LEU A 32 -3.70 -4.39 4.11
CA LEU A 32 -4.33 -5.14 3.03
C LEU A 32 -5.72 -4.58 2.71
N LEU A 33 -6.57 -4.39 3.71
CA LEU A 33 -7.96 -3.97 3.52
C LEU A 33 -8.09 -2.54 2.98
N ALA A 34 -7.05 -1.72 3.14
CA ALA A 34 -7.01 -0.37 2.55
C ALA A 34 -7.11 -0.40 1.02
N LEU A 35 -6.63 -1.47 0.37
CA LEU A 35 -6.58 -1.55 -1.09
C LEU A 35 -7.95 -1.88 -1.71
N PRO A 36 -8.69 -2.93 -1.29
CA PRO A 36 -10.09 -3.13 -1.67
C PRO A 36 -10.94 -1.87 -1.46
N LEU A 37 -10.79 -1.19 -0.32
CA LEU A 37 -11.52 0.05 -0.04
C LEU A 37 -11.16 1.18 -1.01
N ALA A 38 -9.88 1.31 -1.38
CA ALA A 38 -9.45 2.29 -2.38
C ALA A 38 -10.08 2.02 -3.75
N HIS A 39 -10.09 0.77 -4.21
CA HIS A 39 -10.74 0.38 -5.46
C HIS A 39 -12.24 0.67 -5.42
N SER A 40 -12.93 0.21 -4.36
CA SER A 40 -14.36 0.44 -4.21
C SER A 40 -14.72 1.92 -4.11
N PHE A 41 -13.90 2.74 -3.45
CA PHE A 41 -14.11 4.19 -3.41
C PHE A 41 -14.12 4.79 -4.82
N VAL A 42 -13.12 4.45 -5.64
CA VAL A 42 -13.02 4.96 -7.02
C VAL A 42 -14.21 4.50 -7.88
N ILE A 43 -14.64 3.24 -7.72
CA ILE A 43 -15.81 2.70 -8.42
C ILE A 43 -17.11 3.39 -7.97
N LEU A 44 -17.30 3.61 -6.68
CA LEU A 44 -18.47 4.34 -6.17
C LEU A 44 -18.51 5.78 -6.69
N VAL A 45 -17.36 6.46 -6.77
CA VAL A 45 -17.29 7.80 -7.36
C VAL A 45 -17.68 7.77 -8.84
N ARG A 46 -17.21 6.79 -9.60
CA ARG A 46 -17.64 6.58 -10.99
C ARG A 46 -19.16 6.42 -11.10
N ASP A 47 -19.72 5.53 -10.30
CA ASP A 47 -21.13 5.12 -10.43
C ASP A 47 -22.11 6.17 -9.88
N LEU A 48 -21.70 6.96 -8.88
CA LEU A 48 -22.57 7.93 -8.21
C LEU A 48 -22.42 9.37 -8.73
N ILE A 49 -21.20 9.75 -9.15
CA ILE A 49 -20.88 11.15 -9.52
C ILE A 49 -20.53 11.27 -11.01
N GLY A 50 -19.97 10.21 -11.61
CA GLY A 50 -19.33 10.27 -12.93
C GLY A 50 -17.93 10.86 -12.83
N TYR A 51 -16.97 10.32 -13.59
CA TYR A 51 -15.58 10.78 -13.52
C TYR A 51 -15.42 12.22 -14.02
N GLU A 52 -16.25 12.64 -14.96
CA GLU A 52 -16.30 13.97 -15.55
C GLU A 52 -16.59 15.06 -14.51
N ASN A 53 -17.36 14.73 -13.47
CA ASN A 53 -17.73 15.67 -12.40
C ASN A 53 -16.89 15.46 -11.12
N ALA A 54 -16.11 14.37 -11.04
CA ALA A 54 -15.38 13.98 -9.83
C ALA A 54 -14.06 14.73 -9.59
N GLY A 55 -13.64 15.63 -10.49
CA GLY A 55 -12.33 16.29 -10.39
C GLY A 55 -12.10 17.07 -9.11
N GLY A 56 -13.10 17.85 -8.67
CA GLY A 56 -13.02 18.57 -7.39
C GLY A 56 -12.86 17.64 -6.18
N LEU A 57 -13.52 16.48 -6.20
CA LEU A 57 -13.43 15.48 -5.14
C LEU A 57 -12.02 14.89 -5.06
N PHE A 58 -11.45 14.43 -6.18
CA PHE A 58 -10.12 13.82 -6.20
C PHE A 58 -9.00 14.83 -5.85
N ILE A 59 -9.12 16.08 -6.32
CA ILE A 59 -8.22 17.17 -5.90
C ILE A 59 -8.31 17.38 -4.38
N GLY A 60 -9.53 17.44 -3.83
CA GLY A 60 -9.78 17.56 -2.39
C GLY A 60 -9.20 16.40 -1.59
N VAL A 61 -9.35 15.15 -2.05
CA VAL A 61 -8.76 13.96 -1.42
C VAL A 61 -7.24 14.07 -1.34
N GLY A 62 -6.57 14.49 -2.41
CA GLY A 62 -5.11 14.68 -2.36
C GLY A 62 -4.68 15.89 -1.53
N ALA A 63 -5.50 16.95 -1.45
CA ALA A 63 -5.24 18.07 -0.54
C ALA A 63 -5.33 17.63 0.94
N VAL A 64 -6.32 16.81 1.28
CA VAL A 64 -6.41 16.16 2.60
C VAL A 64 -5.19 15.29 2.86
N ALA A 65 -4.73 14.52 1.87
CA ALA A 65 -3.51 13.72 1.98
C ALA A 65 -2.28 14.57 2.30
N ALA A 66 -2.10 15.70 1.61
CA ALA A 66 -1.02 16.64 1.85
C ALA A 66 -1.10 17.26 3.26
N ALA A 67 -2.30 17.63 3.71
CA ALA A 67 -2.50 18.14 5.07
C ALA A 67 -2.14 17.09 6.14
N LEU A 68 -2.59 15.84 5.98
CA LEU A 68 -2.26 14.72 6.88
C LEU A 68 -0.75 14.47 6.93
N LEU A 69 -0.07 14.54 5.78
CA LEU A 69 1.39 14.42 5.70
C LEU A 69 2.08 15.54 6.49
N LEU A 70 1.66 16.80 6.31
CA LEU A 70 2.22 17.93 7.05
C LEU A 70 2.00 17.82 8.56
N ILE A 71 0.79 17.41 8.98
CA ILE A 71 0.47 17.18 10.39
C ILE A 71 1.37 16.08 10.96
N GLY A 72 1.51 14.95 10.28
CA GLY A 72 2.33 13.83 10.73
C GLY A 72 3.83 14.17 10.78
N ILE A 73 4.31 14.97 9.82
CA ILE A 73 5.70 15.48 9.83
C ILE A 73 5.94 16.36 11.05
N LYS A 74 5.01 17.26 11.39
CA LYS A 74 5.14 18.18 12.53
C LYS A 74 5.05 17.48 13.88
N ARG A 75 4.21 16.44 14.01
CA ARG A 75 4.11 15.68 15.28
C ARG A 75 5.37 14.88 15.60
N ASN A 76 6.06 14.39 14.57
CA ASN A 76 7.35 13.69 14.68
C ASN A 76 7.35 12.51 15.70
N ASP A 77 6.21 11.85 15.88
CA ASP A 77 6.05 10.67 16.72
C ASP A 77 5.96 9.39 15.86
N GLU A 78 6.34 8.23 16.43
CA GLU A 78 6.37 6.98 15.66
C GLU A 78 4.98 6.48 15.26
N VAL A 79 3.98 6.65 16.14
CA VAL A 79 2.62 6.14 15.94
C VAL A 79 1.87 6.97 14.91
N SER A 80 1.64 8.26 15.18
CA SER A 80 0.98 9.16 14.23
C SER A 80 1.80 9.29 12.97
N GLY A 81 3.13 9.30 13.05
CA GLY A 81 3.98 9.30 11.86
C GLY A 81 3.70 8.10 10.94
N THR A 82 3.65 6.89 11.49
CA THR A 82 3.38 5.69 10.68
C THR A 82 1.97 5.72 10.10
N LEU A 83 0.96 6.01 10.93
CA LEU A 83 -0.45 5.96 10.52
C LEU A 83 -0.81 7.09 9.55
N LEU A 84 -0.42 8.34 9.85
CA LEU A 84 -0.67 9.49 8.98
C LEU A 84 0.16 9.40 7.70
N GLY A 85 1.40 8.89 7.78
CA GLY A 85 2.23 8.65 6.60
C GLY A 85 1.62 7.62 5.66
N PHE A 86 1.12 6.50 6.21
CA PHE A 86 0.41 5.49 5.43
C PHE A 86 -0.89 6.03 4.81
N ALA A 87 -1.74 6.69 5.62
CA ALA A 87 -3.00 7.27 5.15
C ALA A 87 -2.77 8.32 4.06
N ALA A 88 -1.81 9.25 4.27
CA ALA A 88 -1.44 10.23 3.28
C ALA A 88 -0.91 9.58 1.99
N GLY A 89 -0.10 8.52 2.10
CA GLY A 89 0.42 7.79 0.94
C GLY A 89 -0.69 7.11 0.11
N MET A 90 -1.70 6.57 0.77
CA MET A 90 -2.87 5.98 0.08
C MET A 90 -3.74 7.07 -0.56
N LEU A 91 -4.06 8.14 0.18
CA LEU A 91 -4.95 9.19 -0.31
C LEU A 91 -4.30 10.05 -1.41
N ILE A 92 -2.98 10.28 -1.36
CA ILE A 92 -2.29 11.00 -2.45
C ILE A 92 -2.29 10.17 -3.73
N TRP A 93 -2.17 8.83 -3.60
CA TRP A 93 -2.23 7.93 -4.74
C TRP A 93 -3.62 7.94 -5.37
N ILE A 94 -4.68 7.79 -4.58
CA ILE A 94 -6.06 7.80 -5.07
C ILE A 94 -6.44 9.18 -5.62
N GLY A 95 -6.16 10.23 -4.86
CA GLY A 95 -6.61 11.59 -5.12
C GLY A 95 -5.86 12.26 -6.27
N TRP A 96 -4.54 12.29 -6.22
CA TRP A 96 -3.75 13.01 -7.24
C TRP A 96 -3.15 12.04 -8.27
N ALA A 97 -2.35 11.05 -7.86
CA ALA A 97 -1.62 10.23 -8.84
C ALA A 97 -2.54 9.48 -9.82
N SER A 98 -3.47 8.66 -9.29
CA SER A 98 -4.41 7.86 -10.09
C SER A 98 -5.36 8.73 -10.90
N TYR A 99 -5.90 9.80 -10.29
CA TYR A 99 -6.82 10.69 -10.99
C TYR A 99 -6.13 11.47 -12.10
N SER A 100 -4.88 11.91 -11.92
CA SER A 100 -4.13 12.60 -12.99
C SER A 100 -3.95 11.73 -14.23
N PHE A 101 -3.74 10.41 -14.07
CA PHE A 101 -3.74 9.48 -15.20
C PHE A 101 -5.13 9.30 -15.81
N LYS A 102 -6.19 9.28 -14.98
CA LYS A 102 -7.58 9.14 -15.46
C LYS A 102 -8.12 10.40 -16.15
N PHE A 103 -7.67 11.58 -15.75
CA PHE A 103 -8.20 12.86 -16.21
C PHE A 103 -8.17 13.00 -17.73
N ASN A 104 -7.02 12.71 -18.35
CA ASN A 104 -6.88 12.81 -19.81
C ASN A 104 -7.71 11.75 -20.56
N GLU A 105 -7.93 10.58 -19.98
CA GLU A 105 -8.82 9.57 -20.56
C GLU A 105 -10.25 10.10 -20.63
N VAL A 106 -10.72 10.76 -19.56
CA VAL A 106 -12.09 11.28 -19.45
C VAL A 106 -12.26 12.54 -20.30
N SER A 107 -11.35 13.50 -20.20
CA SER A 107 -11.47 14.79 -20.90
C SER A 107 -11.40 14.67 -22.42
N LEU A 108 -10.61 13.70 -22.91
CA LEU A 108 -10.45 13.45 -24.34
C LEU A 108 -11.34 12.31 -24.85
N ASN A 109 -12.19 11.73 -24.01
CA ASN A 109 -13.04 10.57 -24.33
C ASN A 109 -12.26 9.44 -25.02
N LEU A 110 -11.09 9.09 -24.48
CA LEU A 110 -10.22 8.10 -25.11
C LEU A 110 -10.87 6.71 -25.07
N PRO A 111 -10.91 5.99 -26.20
CA PRO A 111 -11.39 4.61 -26.20
C PRO A 111 -10.46 3.71 -25.38
N MET A 112 -10.93 2.52 -25.01
CA MET A 112 -10.07 1.51 -24.40
C MET A 112 -9.20 0.85 -25.50
N PRO A 113 -7.89 1.15 -25.57
CA PRO A 113 -7.02 0.53 -26.56
C PRO A 113 -6.91 -0.98 -26.35
N GLU A 114 -6.67 -1.68 -27.46
CA GLU A 114 -6.29 -3.08 -27.44
C GLU A 114 -4.81 -3.21 -27.08
N VAL A 115 -4.54 -3.96 -26.02
CA VAL A 115 -3.18 -4.27 -25.51
C VAL A 115 -2.76 -5.69 -25.87
N GLY A 116 -3.58 -6.39 -26.65
CA GLY A 116 -3.35 -7.75 -27.12
C GLY A 116 -4.60 -8.29 -27.82
N PRO A 117 -4.53 -9.50 -28.42
CA PRO A 117 -5.65 -10.10 -29.11
C PRO A 117 -6.89 -10.21 -28.18
N GLY A 118 -7.91 -9.39 -28.44
CA GLY A 118 -9.17 -9.39 -27.68
C GLY A 118 -9.11 -8.78 -26.27
N VAL A 119 -7.97 -8.21 -25.83
CA VAL A 119 -7.83 -7.61 -24.49
C VAL A 119 -7.78 -6.09 -24.60
N LYS A 120 -8.79 -5.43 -24.03
CA LYS A 120 -8.90 -3.97 -23.98
C LYS A 120 -8.67 -3.45 -22.57
N TRP A 121 -7.83 -2.43 -22.44
CA TRP A 121 -7.57 -1.76 -21.17
C TRP A 121 -8.03 -0.31 -21.22
N PRO A 122 -8.49 0.26 -20.09
CA PRO A 122 -8.62 1.69 -19.95
C PRO A 122 -7.29 2.42 -20.20
N ALA A 123 -7.34 3.56 -20.91
CA ALA A 123 -6.13 4.31 -21.29
C ALA A 123 -5.29 4.76 -20.09
N HIS A 124 -5.91 5.06 -18.93
CA HIS A 124 -5.19 5.46 -17.72
C HIS A 124 -4.23 4.39 -17.19
N LEU A 125 -4.52 3.10 -17.40
CA LEU A 125 -3.59 2.02 -17.03
C LEU A 125 -2.31 2.11 -17.85
N LEU A 126 -2.42 2.45 -19.14
CA LEU A 126 -1.24 2.66 -20.00
C LEU A 126 -0.41 3.86 -19.55
N TYR A 127 -1.04 4.92 -19.04
CA TYR A 127 -0.30 6.05 -18.48
C TYR A 127 0.42 5.68 -17.18
N ILE A 128 -0.21 4.88 -16.31
CA ILE A 128 0.46 4.33 -15.13
C ILE A 128 1.66 3.46 -15.56
N GLN A 129 1.48 2.58 -16.54
CA GLN A 129 2.56 1.75 -17.10
C GLN A 129 3.69 2.61 -17.68
N GLY A 130 3.36 3.65 -18.45
CA GLY A 130 4.35 4.59 -19.03
C GLY A 130 5.10 5.40 -17.97
N SER A 131 4.45 5.72 -16.85
CA SER A 131 5.08 6.44 -15.73
C SER A 131 6.10 5.59 -14.96
N PHE A 132 6.15 4.27 -15.19
CA PHE A 132 7.06 3.36 -14.50
C PHE A 132 8.54 3.74 -14.68
N GLY A 133 8.92 4.27 -15.85
CA GLY A 133 10.28 4.77 -16.06
C GLY A 133 10.66 5.90 -15.10
N ILE A 134 9.73 6.83 -14.86
CA ILE A 134 9.91 7.94 -13.89
C ILE A 134 9.97 7.38 -12.46
N CYS A 135 9.12 6.40 -12.14
CA CYS A 135 9.16 5.70 -10.85
C CYS A 135 10.55 5.12 -10.57
N VAL A 136 11.09 4.35 -11.52
CA VAL A 136 12.42 3.73 -11.38
C VAL A 136 13.52 4.78 -11.31
N ALA A 137 13.51 5.80 -12.18
CA ALA A 137 14.51 6.86 -12.18
C ALA A 137 14.57 7.61 -10.85
N THR A 138 13.41 7.95 -10.27
CA THR A 138 13.35 8.63 -8.97
C THR A 138 13.63 7.69 -7.79
N LEU A 139 13.31 6.39 -7.90
CA LEU A 139 13.72 5.38 -6.93
C LEU A 139 15.25 5.26 -6.83
N LEU A 140 15.96 5.33 -7.95
CA LEU A 140 17.42 5.31 -7.96
C LEU A 140 18.00 6.44 -7.10
N PHE A 141 17.42 7.64 -7.16
CA PHE A 141 17.81 8.73 -6.27
C PHE A 141 17.69 8.35 -4.78
N PHE A 142 16.61 7.71 -4.36
CA PHE A 142 16.45 7.26 -2.97
C PHE A 142 17.34 6.08 -2.60
N VAL A 143 17.63 5.18 -3.55
CA VAL A 143 18.53 4.04 -3.37
C VAL A 143 19.98 4.50 -3.24
N PHE A 144 20.42 5.50 -3.99
CA PHE A 144 21.79 6.03 -3.92
C PHE A 144 21.97 7.14 -2.88
N ASN A 145 20.92 7.50 -2.16
CA ASN A 145 21.04 8.42 -1.04
C ASN A 145 21.74 7.75 0.15
N LYS A 146 22.97 8.18 0.47
CA LYS A 146 23.76 7.69 1.62
C LYS A 146 23.00 7.80 2.95
N ASN A 147 22.16 8.83 3.08
CA ASN A 147 21.39 9.13 4.28
C ASN A 147 20.02 8.44 4.32
N THR A 148 19.76 7.48 3.41
CA THR A 148 18.50 6.74 3.41
C THR A 148 18.27 5.96 4.70
N ARG A 149 17.05 6.04 5.23
CA ARG A 149 16.61 5.36 6.47
C ARG A 149 15.53 4.30 6.20
N CYS A 150 15.23 4.03 4.93
CA CYS A 150 14.38 2.92 4.52
C CYS A 150 15.20 1.62 4.56
N ASN A 151 14.66 0.59 5.23
CA ASN A 151 15.35 -0.69 5.37
C ASN A 151 15.51 -1.40 4.02
N ALA A 152 14.57 -1.21 3.08
CA ALA A 152 14.65 -1.81 1.75
C ALA A 152 15.82 -1.23 0.95
N PHE A 153 15.96 0.10 0.90
CA PHE A 153 17.07 0.74 0.19
C PHE A 153 18.43 0.39 0.81
N TYR A 154 18.51 0.33 2.14
CA TYR A 154 19.73 -0.14 2.80
C TYR A 154 20.07 -1.60 2.48
N TRP A 155 19.06 -2.48 2.40
CA TRP A 155 19.26 -3.86 1.98
C TRP A 155 19.77 -3.96 0.53
N ILE A 156 19.23 -3.15 -0.39
CA ILE A 156 19.70 -3.05 -1.78
C ILE A 156 21.17 -2.59 -1.83
N GLN A 157 21.50 -1.50 -1.12
CA GLN A 157 22.88 -0.98 -1.05
C GLN A 157 23.86 -2.05 -0.56
N LYS A 158 23.51 -2.76 0.53
CA LYS A 158 24.36 -3.82 1.11
C LYS A 158 24.51 -5.01 0.15
N LYS A 159 23.44 -5.46 -0.48
CA LYS A 159 23.49 -6.61 -1.40
C LYS A 159 24.20 -6.27 -2.71
N GLY A 160 24.04 -5.03 -3.18
CA GLY A 160 24.75 -4.47 -4.34
C GLY A 160 26.20 -4.05 -4.05
N ARG A 161 26.70 -4.23 -2.82
CA ARG A 161 28.06 -3.83 -2.39
C ARG A 161 28.38 -2.36 -2.69
N LEU A 162 27.37 -1.50 -2.64
CA LEU A 162 27.51 -0.07 -2.90
C LEU A 162 28.08 0.62 -1.66
N ASN A 163 29.28 1.21 -1.79
CA ASN A 163 29.88 2.01 -0.73
C ASN A 163 29.60 3.50 -0.97
N LEU A 164 28.58 4.03 -0.30
CA LEU A 164 28.14 5.42 -0.44
C LEU A 164 28.74 6.35 0.65
N GLY A 165 29.70 5.85 1.42
CA GLY A 165 30.28 6.53 2.57
C GLY A 165 29.42 6.45 3.84
N GLU A 166 29.88 7.11 4.90
CA GLU A 166 29.21 7.12 6.19
C GLU A 166 27.99 8.05 6.20
N ARG A 167 27.01 7.68 7.02
CA ARG A 167 25.79 8.47 7.23
C ARG A 167 26.12 9.70 8.05
N GLU A 168 25.50 10.82 7.70
CA GLU A 168 25.63 12.02 8.52
C GLU A 168 25.07 11.79 9.94
N PRO A 169 25.89 11.99 10.98
CA PRO A 169 25.43 11.92 12.36
C PRO A 169 24.43 13.05 12.64
N GLY A 170 23.43 12.79 13.49
CA GLY A 170 22.49 13.81 13.96
C GLY A 170 21.28 14.12 13.06
N GLN A 171 21.16 13.59 11.84
CA GLN A 171 19.92 13.74 11.06
C GLN A 171 18.75 12.98 11.71
N GLY A 172 17.79 13.74 12.26
CA GLY A 172 16.57 13.22 12.86
C GLY A 172 15.70 12.42 11.88
N ARG A 173 15.05 11.37 12.37
CA ARG A 173 14.22 10.47 11.55
C ARG A 173 12.76 10.91 11.57
N ASN A 174 12.28 11.51 10.48
CA ASN A 174 10.85 11.74 10.31
C ASN A 174 10.14 10.47 9.82
N ILE A 175 9.49 9.74 10.73
CA ILE A 175 8.79 8.48 10.43
C ILE A 175 7.62 8.67 9.46
N CYS A 176 6.93 9.82 9.54
CA CYS A 176 5.83 10.14 8.66
C CYS A 176 6.27 10.20 7.20
N ARG A 177 7.29 11.01 6.93
CA ARG A 177 7.88 11.14 5.58
C ARG A 177 8.34 9.80 5.03
N ILE A 178 8.99 8.98 5.86
CA ILE A 178 9.47 7.67 5.42
C ILE A 178 8.31 6.74 5.08
N THR A 179 7.30 6.63 5.95
CA THR A 179 6.15 5.74 5.73
C THR A 179 5.32 6.18 4.53
N PHE A 180 5.17 7.50 4.32
CA PHE A 180 4.55 8.08 3.13
C PHE A 180 5.27 7.64 1.86
N LEU A 181 6.60 7.83 1.81
CA LEU A 181 7.40 7.43 0.64
C LEU A 181 7.38 5.90 0.44
N GLU A 182 7.47 5.11 1.51
CA GLU A 182 7.33 3.65 1.45
C GLU A 182 5.98 3.26 0.84
N THR A 183 4.88 3.88 1.28
CA THR A 183 3.54 3.58 0.76
C THR A 183 3.39 3.96 -0.71
N LEU A 184 3.80 5.18 -1.06
CA LEU A 184 3.66 5.72 -2.40
C LEU A 184 4.48 4.94 -3.43
N TYR A 185 5.78 4.77 -3.17
CA TYR A 185 6.69 4.13 -4.12
C TYR A 185 6.49 2.62 -4.23
N VAL A 186 6.16 1.93 -3.14
CA VAL A 186 5.83 0.51 -3.21
C VAL A 186 4.57 0.32 -4.07
N THR A 187 3.53 1.14 -3.85
CA THR A 187 2.30 1.07 -4.65
C THR A 187 2.60 1.34 -6.12
N TRP A 188 3.31 2.43 -6.43
CA TRP A 188 3.65 2.78 -7.80
C TRP A 188 4.49 1.70 -8.50
N PHE A 189 5.53 1.20 -7.84
CA PHE A 189 6.42 0.20 -8.40
C PHE A 189 5.70 -1.12 -8.68
N PHE A 190 4.98 -1.68 -7.68
CA PHE A 190 4.31 -2.97 -7.87
C PHE A 190 3.14 -2.88 -8.83
N TYR A 191 2.42 -1.75 -8.87
CA TYR A 191 1.34 -1.56 -9.83
C TYR A 191 1.89 -1.42 -11.26
N GLY A 192 2.90 -0.57 -11.47
CA GLY A 192 3.54 -0.47 -12.79
C GLY A 192 4.11 -1.81 -13.25
N ALA A 193 4.80 -2.54 -12.36
CA ALA A 193 5.36 -3.85 -12.67
C ALA A 193 4.26 -4.89 -13.00
N SER A 194 3.14 -4.92 -12.28
CA SER A 194 2.04 -5.86 -12.58
C SER A 194 1.40 -5.60 -13.93
N LEU A 195 1.33 -4.32 -14.37
CA LEU A 195 0.84 -3.97 -15.71
C LEU A 195 1.77 -4.54 -16.80
N PHE A 196 3.10 -4.53 -16.63
CA PHE A 196 3.99 -5.19 -17.59
C PHE A 196 3.80 -6.71 -17.63
N LEU A 197 3.45 -7.35 -16.52
CA LEU A 197 3.14 -8.78 -16.49
C LEU A 197 1.84 -9.09 -17.24
N GLY A 198 0.81 -8.24 -17.09
CA GLY A 198 -0.50 -8.43 -17.72
C GLY A 198 -0.59 -7.99 -19.18
N ASP A 199 0.30 -7.12 -19.64
CA ASP A 199 0.31 -6.58 -20.99
C ASP A 199 0.86 -7.60 -21.99
N ALA A 200 0.02 -8.01 -22.95
CA ALA A 200 0.36 -9.03 -23.95
C ALA A 200 1.44 -8.57 -24.94
N ARG A 201 1.72 -7.26 -25.04
CA ARG A 201 2.86 -6.74 -25.81
C ARG A 201 4.21 -7.09 -25.17
N PHE A 202 4.22 -7.44 -23.89
CA PHE A 202 5.40 -7.85 -23.14
C PHE A 202 5.37 -9.34 -22.82
N LEU A 203 4.61 -9.73 -21.80
CA LEU A 203 4.43 -11.12 -21.41
C LEU A 203 2.98 -11.54 -21.58
N GLY A 204 2.06 -10.81 -20.94
CA GLY A 204 0.64 -11.15 -20.90
C GLY A 204 0.31 -12.23 -19.87
N TYR A 205 -0.97 -12.33 -19.53
CA TYR A 205 -1.46 -13.25 -18.50
C TYR A 205 -1.22 -14.74 -18.81
N GLY A 206 -1.23 -15.14 -20.08
CA GLY A 206 -1.09 -16.55 -20.49
C GLY A 206 0.35 -17.04 -20.66
N HIS A 207 1.36 -16.18 -20.48
CA HIS A 207 2.74 -16.53 -20.79
C HIS A 207 3.39 -17.36 -19.66
N PRO A 208 4.14 -18.43 -19.96
CA PRO A 208 4.78 -19.28 -18.96
C PRO A 208 5.66 -18.51 -17.95
N VAL A 209 6.35 -17.47 -18.42
CA VAL A 209 7.16 -16.60 -17.54
C VAL A 209 6.28 -15.81 -16.56
N THR A 210 5.09 -15.36 -16.97
CA THR A 210 4.15 -14.68 -16.07
C THR A 210 3.69 -15.61 -14.95
N TYR A 211 3.37 -16.87 -15.28
CA TYR A 211 3.07 -17.89 -14.27
C TYR A 211 4.26 -18.17 -13.34
N GLY A 212 5.47 -18.28 -13.89
CA GLY A 212 6.70 -18.45 -13.11
C GLY A 212 6.94 -17.29 -12.13
N ILE A 213 6.82 -16.04 -12.61
CA ILE A 213 6.95 -14.85 -11.77
C ILE A 213 5.85 -14.83 -10.70
N ALA A 214 4.60 -15.14 -11.07
CA ALA A 214 3.49 -15.20 -10.12
C ALA A 214 3.75 -16.22 -9.01
N ALA A 215 4.25 -17.42 -9.34
CA ALA A 215 4.59 -18.45 -8.37
C ALA A 215 5.71 -18.00 -7.42
N VAL A 216 6.77 -17.38 -7.96
CA VAL A 216 7.87 -16.83 -7.15
C VAL A 216 7.36 -15.73 -6.21
N LEU A 217 6.53 -14.81 -6.70
CA LEU A 217 5.93 -13.75 -5.89
C LEU A 217 4.97 -14.31 -4.84
N ALA A 218 4.22 -15.38 -5.14
CA ALA A 218 3.33 -16.03 -4.19
C ALA A 218 4.12 -16.67 -3.03
N VAL A 219 5.15 -17.45 -3.34
CA VAL A 219 6.04 -18.06 -2.34
C VAL A 219 6.73 -16.98 -1.50
N TRP A 220 7.23 -15.93 -2.15
CA TRP A 220 7.88 -14.82 -1.46
C TRP A 220 6.89 -14.05 -0.58
N GLY A 221 5.69 -13.76 -1.06
CA GLY A 221 4.61 -13.12 -0.30
C GLY A 221 4.21 -13.91 0.94
N CYS A 222 4.04 -15.23 0.80
CA CYS A 222 3.77 -16.12 1.94
C CYS A 222 4.93 -16.15 2.95
N TRP A 223 6.18 -16.13 2.48
CA TRP A 223 7.35 -16.05 3.36
C TRP A 223 7.43 -14.71 4.11
N LEU A 224 7.18 -13.58 3.43
CA LEU A 224 7.11 -12.25 4.05
C LEU A 224 5.99 -12.20 5.08
N LEU A 225 4.83 -12.76 4.78
CA LEU A 225 3.72 -12.90 5.73
C LEU A 225 4.13 -13.69 6.97
N TRP A 226 4.70 -14.89 6.81
CA TRP A 226 5.19 -15.69 7.93
C TRP A 226 6.22 -14.93 8.78
N ARG A 227 7.09 -14.15 8.14
CA ARG A 227 8.05 -13.30 8.85
C ARG A 227 7.37 -12.15 9.59
N LEU A 228 6.38 -11.50 8.98
CA LEU A 228 5.58 -10.42 9.60
C LEU A 228 4.86 -10.91 10.86
N MET A 229 4.39 -12.17 10.87
CA MET A 229 3.75 -12.79 12.04
C MET A 229 4.68 -12.86 13.27
N LYS A 230 5.99 -12.78 13.09
CA LYS A 230 6.97 -12.81 14.19
C LYS A 230 7.25 -11.43 14.81
N PHE A 231 6.67 -10.36 14.27
CA PHE A 231 6.94 -9.00 14.76
C PHE A 231 6.31 -8.76 16.13
N THR A 232 7.07 -8.09 17.00
CA THR A 232 6.63 -7.69 18.35
C THR A 232 6.28 -6.21 18.46
N ARG A 233 6.65 -5.39 17.47
CA ARG A 233 6.42 -3.94 17.43
C ARG A 233 5.40 -3.61 16.35
N VAL A 234 4.32 -2.95 16.73
CA VAL A 234 3.17 -2.68 15.85
C VAL A 234 3.54 -1.76 14.71
N MET A 235 4.15 -0.60 14.98
CA MET A 235 4.45 0.38 13.92
C MET A 235 5.50 -0.14 12.92
N ALA A 236 6.49 -0.90 13.41
CA ALA A 236 7.43 -1.60 12.55
C ALA A 236 6.74 -2.68 11.70
N ALA A 237 5.75 -3.39 12.26
CA ALA A 237 4.96 -4.39 11.56
C ALA A 237 4.10 -3.75 10.45
N ILE A 238 3.45 -2.61 10.70
CA ILE A 238 2.67 -1.88 9.69
C ILE A 238 3.57 -1.47 8.51
N ARG A 239 4.73 -0.87 8.79
CA ARG A 239 5.67 -0.48 7.73
C ARG A 239 6.19 -1.67 6.93
N TYR A 240 6.39 -2.81 7.58
CA TYR A 240 6.75 -4.06 6.90
C TYR A 240 5.58 -4.68 6.12
N ALA A 241 4.35 -4.47 6.57
CA ALA A 241 3.14 -4.93 5.89
C ALA A 241 2.91 -4.19 4.55
N ILE A 242 3.36 -2.95 4.40
CA ILE A 242 3.27 -2.17 3.13
C ILE A 242 3.88 -2.92 1.93
N PRO A 243 5.17 -3.30 1.91
CA PRO A 243 5.73 -4.10 0.83
C PRO A 243 5.21 -5.53 0.83
N THR A 244 4.93 -6.11 2.01
CA THR A 244 4.39 -7.48 2.10
C THR A 244 3.05 -7.62 1.37
N LYS A 245 2.13 -6.67 1.58
CA LYS A 245 0.83 -6.66 0.87
C LYS A 245 1.00 -6.46 -0.63
N ALA A 246 2.00 -5.69 -1.08
CA ALA A 246 2.18 -5.40 -2.50
C ALA A 246 2.70 -6.62 -3.24
N VAL A 247 3.70 -7.32 -2.67
CA VAL A 247 4.20 -8.60 -3.18
C VAL A 247 3.09 -9.65 -3.17
N PHE A 248 2.29 -9.72 -2.09
CA PHE A 248 1.17 -10.65 -1.97
C PHE A 248 0.04 -10.34 -2.96
N TRP A 249 -0.26 -9.07 -3.21
CA TRP A 249 -1.38 -8.68 -4.06
C TRP A 249 -1.17 -9.03 -5.52
N VAL A 250 0.05 -8.97 -6.06
CA VAL A 250 0.28 -9.29 -7.48
C VAL A 250 -0.21 -10.70 -7.86
N PRO A 251 0.23 -11.80 -7.22
CA PRO A 251 -0.26 -13.13 -7.56
C PRO A 251 -1.71 -13.36 -7.12
N PHE A 252 -2.09 -12.93 -5.92
CA PHE A 252 -3.41 -13.28 -5.35
C PHE A 252 -4.49 -12.29 -5.76
N GLY A 253 -4.26 -10.99 -5.61
CA GLY A 253 -5.24 -9.94 -5.87
C GLY A 253 -5.37 -9.51 -7.33
N GLU A 254 -4.27 -9.53 -8.10
CA GLU A 254 -4.25 -9.06 -9.50
C GLU A 254 -4.36 -10.23 -10.50
N LEU A 255 -3.54 -11.27 -10.35
CA LEU A 255 -3.48 -12.35 -11.34
C LEU A 255 -4.54 -13.44 -11.11
N ALA A 256 -4.82 -13.84 -9.87
CA ALA A 256 -5.78 -14.92 -9.61
C ALA A 256 -7.20 -14.64 -10.12
N PRO A 257 -7.78 -13.43 -9.99
CA PRO A 257 -9.08 -13.13 -10.59
C PRO A 257 -9.07 -13.25 -12.11
N ARG A 258 -7.96 -12.86 -12.75
CA ARG A 258 -7.78 -12.96 -14.21
C ARG A 258 -7.70 -14.41 -14.71
N TYR A 259 -7.28 -15.32 -13.84
CA TYR A 259 -7.31 -16.77 -14.10
C TYR A 259 -8.64 -17.44 -13.72
N GLY A 260 -9.63 -16.67 -13.23
CA GLY A 260 -10.96 -17.18 -12.91
C GLY A 260 -11.08 -17.85 -11.53
N PHE A 261 -10.16 -17.60 -10.60
CA PHE A 261 -10.27 -18.17 -9.25
C PHE A 261 -11.40 -17.58 -8.42
N TYR A 262 -11.69 -16.28 -8.58
CA TYR A 262 -12.76 -15.58 -7.87
C TYR A 262 -13.06 -14.22 -8.52
N ASP A 263 -14.24 -13.67 -8.23
CA ASP A 263 -14.64 -12.33 -8.66
C ASP A 263 -14.04 -11.23 -7.79
N GLU A 264 -13.60 -10.13 -8.41
CA GLU A 264 -13.11 -8.96 -7.69
C GLU A 264 -14.25 -8.22 -6.96
N VAL A 265 -14.54 -8.66 -5.74
CA VAL A 265 -15.62 -8.14 -4.87
C VAL A 265 -15.55 -6.61 -4.71
N TRP A 266 -14.33 -6.06 -4.65
CA TRP A 266 -14.07 -4.62 -4.52
C TRP A 266 -14.32 -3.80 -5.79
N LEU A 267 -14.45 -4.43 -6.97
CA LEU A 267 -14.82 -3.76 -8.22
C LEU A 267 -16.34 -3.67 -8.41
N LYS A 268 -17.12 -4.37 -7.59
CA LYS A 268 -18.59 -4.34 -7.62
C LYS A 268 -19.17 -4.03 -6.24
N PRO A 269 -18.86 -2.84 -5.66
CA PRO A 269 -19.21 -2.52 -4.28
C PRO A 269 -20.72 -2.41 -4.03
N LEU A 270 -21.52 -2.12 -5.06
CA LEU A 270 -22.98 -2.06 -4.95
C LEU A 270 -23.60 -3.47 -4.96
N GLU A 271 -23.10 -4.39 -5.78
CA GLU A 271 -23.56 -5.79 -5.81
C GLU A 271 -23.14 -6.53 -4.51
N TYR A 272 -21.90 -6.36 -4.08
CA TYR A 272 -21.36 -6.99 -2.87
C TYR A 272 -21.33 -6.04 -1.67
N SER A 273 -22.41 -5.27 -1.49
CA SER A 273 -22.50 -4.21 -0.47
C SER A 273 -22.22 -4.71 0.95
N ALA A 274 -22.81 -5.83 1.37
CA ALA A 274 -22.60 -6.39 2.70
C ALA A 274 -21.14 -6.78 2.96
N ALA A 275 -20.47 -7.34 1.95
CA ALA A 275 -19.04 -7.69 2.04
C ALA A 275 -18.18 -6.42 2.17
N MET A 276 -18.46 -5.39 1.38
CA MET A 276 -17.71 -4.14 1.43
C MET A 276 -17.93 -3.34 2.71
N TRP A 277 -19.15 -3.35 3.27
CA TRP A 277 -19.41 -2.80 4.61
C TRP A 277 -18.64 -3.55 5.69
N THR A 278 -18.57 -4.88 5.60
CA THR A 278 -17.78 -5.69 6.52
C THR A 278 -16.30 -5.34 6.43
N VAL A 279 -15.75 -5.22 5.21
CA VAL A 279 -14.36 -4.80 4.97
C VAL A 279 -14.10 -3.43 5.57
N LEU A 280 -15.01 -2.46 5.38
CA LEU A 280 -14.88 -1.12 5.93
C LEU A 280 -14.86 -1.13 7.47
N VAL A 281 -15.83 -1.81 8.10
CA VAL A 281 -15.92 -1.90 9.55
C VAL A 281 -14.67 -2.56 10.13
N VAL A 282 -14.23 -3.69 9.55
CA VAL A 282 -13.02 -4.38 9.99
C VAL A 282 -11.79 -3.49 9.81
N PHE A 283 -11.65 -2.81 8.68
CA PHE A 283 -10.55 -1.87 8.45
C PHE A 283 -10.53 -0.76 9.49
N VAL A 284 -11.66 -0.09 9.75
CA VAL A 284 -11.74 0.99 10.75
C VAL A 284 -11.38 0.48 12.14
N VAL A 285 -11.93 -0.67 12.55
CA VAL A 285 -11.64 -1.27 13.86
C VAL A 285 -10.16 -1.61 13.99
N VAL A 286 -9.59 -2.30 13.00
CA VAL A 286 -8.19 -2.73 13.01
C VAL A 286 -7.24 -1.53 12.95
N PHE A 287 -7.52 -0.56 12.07
CA PHE A 287 -6.70 0.64 11.89
C PHE A 287 -6.71 1.52 13.14
N LEU A 288 -7.89 1.80 13.71
CA LEU A 288 -7.98 2.57 14.96
C LEU A 288 -7.33 1.81 16.12
N ALA A 289 -7.58 0.50 16.23
CA ALA A 289 -6.93 -0.32 17.26
C ALA A 289 -5.42 -0.18 17.20
N THR A 290 -4.80 -0.20 16.01
CA THR A 290 -3.34 -0.04 15.85
C THR A 290 -2.78 1.24 16.46
N GLY A 291 -3.53 2.34 16.44
CA GLY A 291 -3.14 3.62 17.03
C GLY A 291 -3.13 3.62 18.55
N PHE A 292 -3.98 2.80 19.18
CA PHE A 292 -4.05 2.66 20.64
C PHE A 292 -3.17 1.53 21.19
N LEU A 293 -2.47 0.77 20.32
CA LEU A 293 -1.66 -0.35 20.77
C LEU A 293 -0.39 0.11 21.51
N PRO A 294 -0.08 -0.48 22.69
CA PRO A 294 1.11 -0.15 23.43
C PRO A 294 2.36 -0.52 22.63
N GLN A 295 3.21 0.48 22.37
CA GLN A 295 4.49 0.27 21.70
C GLN A 295 5.48 -0.38 22.68
N ARG A 296 6.00 -1.55 22.34
CA ARG A 296 7.13 -2.14 23.08
C ARG A 296 8.36 -1.26 22.83
N ARG A 297 8.74 -0.45 23.82
CA ARG A 297 9.94 0.40 23.76
C ARG A 297 11.18 -0.47 23.55
N GLN A 298 12.12 0.01 22.73
CA GLN A 298 13.45 -0.58 22.66
C GLN A 298 14.13 -0.32 24.00
N HIS A 299 14.39 -1.39 24.75
CA HIS A 299 15.54 -1.41 25.66
C HIS A 299 16.77 -1.74 24.82
#